data_AF-A0AB35IR47-F1
#
_entry.id   AF-A0AB35IR47-F1
#
_cell.length_a   1.000
_cell.length_b   1.000
_cell.length_c   1.000
_cell.angle_alpha   90.00
_cell.angle_beta   90.00
_cell.angle_gamma   90.00
#
_symmetry.space_group_name_H-M   'P 1'
#
loop_
_entity.id
_entity.type
_entity.pdbx_description
1 polymer ?
#
loop_
_entity_poly.entity_id
_entity_poly.type
_entity_poly.pdbx_seq_one_letter_code
_entity_poly.pdbx_strand_id
1 'polypeptide(L)'
;MLQIYEIDDIKKILFTIFIAGFFMVFYTILDMGFNSFFSATMSGERIGGTISAANAYGIYLSLSFLCGLYCLKFGGYRKLKILFLLVVFMGILSSNSRNSFIVCCSGVVLFLLLGNTNIHRRKKASYLVFTLCIAYIIYDSGLLDSILLRMSNVSFVNGNDRSVNSRMLMINVGYSIFANNPLWGCGINNAQFILEYYFARTYLHNNYIELLADLGLIGFCLYYLVYLYDIIGLIKYRRLKVYNELSSILIILLIMLLIADISVVFYYNKIVYVIFGTISILLTKNNEIRISKY
;
A
#
# COMPACT_ATOMS: atom_id res chain seq x y z
N MET A 1 -11.54 -15.11 -28.85
CA MET A 1 -12.25 -15.87 -27.80
C MET A 1 -11.36 -16.07 -26.57
N LEU A 2 -10.14 -16.60 -26.71
CA LEU A 2 -9.13 -16.74 -25.63
C LEU A 2 -8.82 -15.44 -24.86
N GLN A 3 -8.68 -14.30 -25.56
CA GLN A 3 -8.37 -13.00 -24.95
C GLN A 3 -9.47 -12.46 -23.99
N ILE A 4 -10.73 -12.88 -24.16
CA ILE A 4 -11.84 -12.47 -23.28
C ILE A 4 -11.78 -13.24 -21.96
N TYR A 5 -11.50 -14.55 -22.01
CA TYR A 5 -11.41 -15.41 -20.84
C TYR A 5 -10.31 -14.96 -19.86
N GLU A 6 -9.18 -14.50 -20.36
CA GLU A 6 -8.00 -14.19 -19.52
C GLU A 6 -8.07 -12.82 -18.85
N ILE A 7 -8.73 -11.85 -19.49
CA ILE A 7 -9.03 -10.57 -18.84
C ILE A 7 -10.04 -10.79 -17.71
N ASP A 8 -10.98 -11.70 -17.93
CA ASP A 8 -11.89 -12.11 -16.87
C ASP A 8 -11.15 -12.84 -15.74
N ASP A 9 -10.06 -13.55 -16.03
CA ASP A 9 -9.20 -14.12 -14.98
C ASP A 9 -8.44 -13.05 -14.17
N ILE A 10 -7.89 -12.01 -14.82
CA ILE A 10 -7.28 -10.89 -14.08
C ILE A 10 -8.33 -10.17 -13.21
N LYS A 11 -9.54 -9.95 -13.75
CA LYS A 11 -10.65 -9.38 -12.95
C LYS A 11 -11.03 -10.28 -11.78
N LYS A 12 -11.03 -11.62 -11.94
CA LYS A 12 -11.24 -12.57 -10.84
C LYS A 12 -10.16 -12.43 -9.79
N ILE A 13 -8.88 -12.29 -10.17
CA ILE A 13 -7.79 -12.08 -9.20
C ILE A 13 -8.01 -10.79 -8.40
N LEU A 14 -8.31 -9.68 -9.07
CA LEU A 14 -8.62 -8.41 -8.39
C LEU A 14 -9.86 -8.52 -7.48
N PHE A 15 -10.88 -9.26 -7.91
CA PHE A 15 -12.06 -9.55 -7.09
C PHE A 15 -11.71 -10.41 -5.87
N THR A 16 -10.82 -11.41 -6.01
CA THR A 16 -10.34 -12.21 -4.89
C THR A 16 -9.56 -11.37 -3.89
N ILE A 17 -8.71 -10.44 -4.33
CA ILE A 17 -8.01 -9.49 -3.44
C ILE A 17 -9.03 -8.61 -2.68
N PHE A 18 -10.08 -8.16 -3.36
CA PHE A 18 -11.16 -7.41 -2.72
C PHE A 18 -11.87 -8.24 -1.63
N ILE A 19 -12.30 -9.46 -1.97
CA ILE A 19 -12.99 -10.35 -1.03
C ILE A 19 -12.09 -10.77 0.14
N ALA A 20 -10.79 -11.00 -0.09
CA ALA A 20 -9.83 -11.31 0.95
C ALA A 20 -9.72 -10.19 2.00
N GLY A 21 -9.74 -8.92 1.57
CA GLY A 21 -9.77 -7.79 2.51
C GLY A 21 -11.02 -7.75 3.36
N PHE A 22 -12.20 -8.04 2.79
CA PHE A 22 -13.42 -8.17 3.58
C PHE A 22 -13.30 -9.26 4.64
N PHE A 23 -12.83 -10.45 4.26
CA PHE A 23 -12.64 -11.56 5.21
C PHE A 23 -11.58 -11.28 6.27
N MET A 24 -10.54 -10.50 5.97
CA MET A 24 -9.57 -10.07 6.98
C MET A 24 -10.22 -9.19 8.06
N VAL A 25 -11.05 -8.22 7.68
CA VAL A 25 -11.78 -7.40 8.67
C VAL A 25 -12.78 -8.24 9.44
N PHE A 26 -13.51 -9.10 8.73
CA PHE A 26 -14.50 -9.98 9.35
C PHE A 26 -13.86 -10.92 10.39
N TYR A 27 -12.74 -11.55 10.04
CA TYR A 27 -11.97 -12.38 10.97
C TYR A 27 -11.48 -11.58 12.18
N THR A 28 -10.98 -10.37 11.98
CA THR A 28 -10.55 -9.49 13.09
C THR A 28 -11.70 -9.16 14.05
N ILE A 29 -12.90 -8.92 13.52
CA ILE A 29 -14.10 -8.68 14.34
C ILE A 29 -14.51 -9.94 15.12
N LEU A 30 -14.40 -11.12 14.50
CA LEU A 30 -14.70 -12.39 15.17
C LEU A 30 -13.70 -12.69 16.29
N ASP A 31 -12.42 -12.42 16.06
CA ASP A 31 -11.32 -12.66 17.00
C ASP A 31 -11.42 -11.75 18.24
N MET A 32 -11.67 -10.46 18.04
CA MET A 32 -11.75 -9.48 19.14
C MET A 32 -13.14 -9.37 19.78
N GLY A 33 -14.19 -9.74 19.04
CA GLY A 33 -15.57 -9.40 19.34
C GLY A 33 -15.97 -8.00 18.86
N PHE A 34 -17.22 -7.84 18.40
CA PHE A 34 -17.71 -6.60 17.78
C PHE A 34 -17.59 -5.36 18.69
N ASN A 35 -17.99 -5.49 19.97
CA ASN A 35 -17.95 -4.37 20.91
C ASN A 35 -16.50 -3.92 21.18
N SER A 36 -15.58 -4.88 21.38
CA SER A 36 -14.16 -4.61 21.59
C SER A 36 -13.51 -3.99 20.36
N PHE A 37 -13.84 -4.48 19.16
CA PHE A 37 -13.37 -3.90 17.91
C PHE A 37 -13.81 -2.45 17.76
N PHE A 38 -15.10 -2.18 18.05
CA PHE A 38 -15.66 -0.84 17.97
C PHE A 38 -15.05 0.10 19.01
N SER A 39 -14.91 -0.35 20.27
CA SER A 39 -14.31 0.46 21.34
C SER A 39 -12.85 0.76 21.06
N ALA A 40 -12.06 -0.23 20.61
CA ALA A 40 -10.65 -0.05 20.25
C ALA A 40 -10.49 0.92 19.07
N THR A 41 -11.37 0.83 18.07
CA THR A 41 -11.38 1.77 16.94
C THR A 41 -11.64 3.21 17.41
N MET A 42 -12.57 3.41 18.36
CA MET A 42 -12.93 4.72 18.87
C MET A 42 -11.91 5.29 19.87
N SER A 43 -11.23 4.43 20.63
CA SER A 43 -10.16 4.85 21.54
C SER A 43 -8.85 5.15 20.82
N GLY A 44 -8.75 4.86 19.52
CA GLY A 44 -7.53 5.01 18.73
C GLY A 44 -6.50 3.90 19.00
N GLU A 45 -6.91 2.77 19.58
CA GLU A 45 -6.06 1.60 19.69
C GLU A 45 -5.78 1.01 18.30
N ARG A 46 -4.53 0.60 18.07
CA ARG A 46 -4.12 0.04 16.77
C ARG A 46 -4.57 -1.41 16.66
N ILE A 47 -5.53 -1.65 15.78
CA ILE A 47 -6.03 -2.99 15.47
C ILE A 47 -5.24 -3.61 14.31
N GLY A 48 -5.12 -4.95 14.32
CA GLY A 48 -4.50 -5.73 13.25
C GLY A 48 -3.29 -6.56 13.70
N GLY A 49 -2.83 -6.36 14.94
CA GLY A 49 -1.70 -7.07 15.58
C GLY A 49 -1.80 -8.60 15.54
N THR A 50 -3.02 -9.14 15.57
CA THR A 50 -3.28 -10.58 15.55
C THR A 50 -3.08 -11.21 14.17
N ILE A 51 -3.20 -10.42 13.09
CA ILE A 51 -2.96 -10.86 11.71
C ILE A 51 -1.54 -10.50 11.27
N SER A 52 -1.08 -9.28 11.57
CA SER A 52 0.25 -8.76 11.22
C SER A 52 0.57 -7.48 11.99
N ALA A 53 1.58 -6.70 11.61
CA ALA A 53 1.69 -5.33 12.12
C ALA A 53 0.50 -4.47 11.64
N ALA A 54 -0.06 -3.61 12.50
CA ALA A 54 -1.21 -2.75 12.17
C ALA A 54 -1.03 -1.94 10.87
N ASN A 55 0.20 -1.50 10.57
CA ASN A 55 0.55 -0.84 9.31
C ASN A 55 0.35 -1.77 8.10
N ALA A 56 0.87 -2.99 8.16
CA ALA A 56 0.75 -3.97 7.07
C ALA A 56 -0.72 -4.34 6.85
N TYR A 57 -1.45 -4.59 7.94
CA TYR A 57 -2.88 -4.85 7.92
C TYR A 57 -3.67 -3.75 7.18
N GLY A 58 -3.51 -2.48 7.59
CA GLY A 58 -4.21 -1.37 6.95
C GLY A 58 -3.79 -1.14 5.49
N ILE A 59 -2.53 -1.43 5.12
CA ILE A 59 -2.08 -1.35 3.73
C ILE A 59 -2.72 -2.45 2.88
N TYR A 60 -2.81 -3.70 3.35
CA TYR A 60 -3.51 -4.76 2.60
C TYR A 60 -4.98 -4.40 2.37
N LEU A 61 -5.65 -3.83 3.39
CA LEU A 61 -7.02 -3.34 3.25
C LEU A 61 -7.13 -2.18 2.26
N SER A 62 -6.12 -1.30 2.20
CA SER A 62 -6.07 -0.21 1.23
C SER A 62 -5.97 -0.72 -0.20
N LEU A 63 -5.12 -1.72 -0.46
CA LEU A 63 -5.02 -2.39 -1.77
C LEU A 63 -6.34 -3.09 -2.14
N SER A 64 -6.95 -3.78 -1.16
CA SER A 64 -8.26 -4.43 -1.31
C SER A 64 -9.38 -3.42 -1.62
N PHE A 65 -9.39 -2.27 -0.93
CA PHE A 65 -10.36 -1.20 -1.16
C PHE A 65 -10.29 -0.66 -2.58
N LEU A 66 -9.08 -0.41 -3.10
CA LEU A 66 -8.89 0.01 -4.48
C LEU A 66 -9.38 -1.05 -5.48
N CYS A 67 -9.09 -2.33 -5.24
CA CYS A 67 -9.62 -3.44 -6.06
C CYS A 67 -11.15 -3.48 -6.03
N GLY A 68 -11.77 -3.25 -4.87
CA GLY A 68 -13.22 -3.19 -4.71
C GLY A 68 -13.85 -2.02 -5.48
N LEU A 69 -13.24 -0.83 -5.44
CA LEU A 69 -13.68 0.33 -6.23
C LEU A 69 -13.67 0.03 -7.74
N TYR A 70 -12.64 -0.67 -8.21
CA TYR A 70 -12.59 -1.13 -9.60
C TYR A 70 -13.69 -2.16 -9.89
N CYS A 71 -13.93 -3.12 -8.98
CA CYS A 71 -14.95 -4.17 -9.13
C CYS A 71 -16.40 -3.65 -9.16
N LEU A 72 -16.67 -2.42 -8.69
CA LEU A 72 -17.97 -1.76 -8.82
C LEU A 72 -18.34 -1.44 -10.27
N LYS A 73 -17.34 -1.38 -11.17
CA LYS A 73 -17.58 -1.18 -12.61
C LYS A 73 -18.10 -2.44 -13.30
N PHE A 74 -17.92 -3.61 -12.67
CA PHE A 74 -18.45 -4.87 -13.18
C PHE A 74 -19.90 -5.07 -12.72
N GLY A 75 -20.73 -5.61 -13.60
CA GLY A 75 -22.13 -5.95 -13.30
C GLY A 75 -22.28 -6.91 -12.10
N GLY A 76 -23.50 -7.03 -11.59
CA GLY A 76 -23.85 -7.93 -10.49
C GLY A 76 -23.54 -7.41 -9.08
N TYR A 77 -24.46 -7.70 -8.15
CA TYR A 77 -24.33 -7.51 -6.69
C TYR A 77 -23.78 -6.16 -6.21
N ARG A 78 -24.07 -5.07 -6.93
CA ARG A 78 -23.51 -3.73 -6.63
C ARG A 78 -23.72 -3.29 -5.18
N LYS A 79 -24.93 -3.50 -4.63
CA LYS A 79 -25.24 -3.15 -3.24
C LYS A 79 -24.36 -3.93 -2.25
N LEU A 80 -24.16 -5.22 -2.48
CA LEU A 80 -23.31 -6.07 -1.65
C LEU A 80 -21.83 -5.66 -1.73
N LYS A 81 -21.33 -5.35 -2.93
CA LYS A 81 -19.96 -4.83 -3.12
C LYS A 81 -19.74 -3.51 -2.38
N ILE A 82 -20.75 -2.62 -2.37
CA ILE A 82 -20.69 -1.37 -1.58
C ILE A 82 -20.65 -1.67 -0.08
N LEU A 83 -21.48 -2.60 0.41
CA LEU A 83 -21.45 -3.04 1.80
C LEU A 83 -20.05 -3.57 2.20
N PHE A 84 -19.46 -4.43 1.36
CA PHE A 84 -18.12 -4.95 1.61
C PHE A 84 -17.05 -3.86 1.58
N LEU A 85 -17.14 -2.89 0.67
CA LEU A 85 -16.25 -1.73 0.65
C LEU A 85 -16.33 -0.91 1.93
N LEU A 86 -17.53 -0.72 2.50
CA LEU A 86 -17.71 0.00 3.76
C LEU A 86 -17.05 -0.76 4.92
N VAL A 87 -17.17 -2.09 4.96
CA VAL A 87 -16.51 -2.92 5.98
C VAL A 87 -14.99 -2.88 5.83
N VAL A 88 -14.46 -2.97 4.60
CA VAL A 88 -13.02 -2.82 4.34
C VAL A 88 -12.53 -1.43 4.78
N PHE A 89 -13.29 -0.37 4.47
CA PHE A 89 -12.95 0.99 4.87
C PHE A 89 -12.94 1.17 6.38
N MET A 90 -13.92 0.60 7.10
CA MET A 90 -13.91 0.53 8.57
C MET A 90 -12.64 -0.15 9.10
N GLY A 91 -12.20 -1.23 8.46
CA GLY A 91 -10.93 -1.89 8.82
C GLY A 91 -9.69 -1.02 8.58
N ILE A 92 -9.68 -0.19 7.55
CA ILE A 92 -8.59 0.78 7.32
C ILE A 92 -8.54 1.78 8.46
N LEU A 93 -9.70 2.34 8.86
CA LEU A 93 -9.78 3.28 9.98
C LEU A 93 -9.36 2.63 11.29
N SER A 94 -9.79 1.39 11.54
CA SER A 94 -9.44 0.67 12.77
C SER A 94 -7.96 0.27 12.88
N SER A 95 -7.24 0.21 11.75
CA SER A 95 -5.78 0.03 11.77
C SER A 95 -5.04 1.18 12.48
N ASN A 96 -5.71 2.34 12.62
CA ASN A 96 -5.18 3.59 13.15
C ASN A 96 -3.75 3.90 12.68
N SER A 97 -3.52 3.70 11.38
CA SER A 97 -2.23 3.89 10.72
C SER A 97 -2.33 4.96 9.65
N ARG A 98 -1.67 6.10 9.91
CA ARG A 98 -1.55 7.21 8.95
C ARG A 98 -1.04 6.73 7.60
N ASN A 99 -0.08 5.81 7.60
CA ASN A 99 0.55 5.32 6.39
C ASN A 99 -0.42 4.49 5.55
N SER A 100 -1.24 3.65 6.18
CA SER A 100 -2.34 2.93 5.51
C SER A 100 -3.33 3.91 4.89
N PHE A 101 -3.73 4.94 5.64
CA PHE A 101 -4.67 5.95 5.14
C PHE A 101 -4.10 6.75 3.97
N ILE A 102 -2.83 7.17 4.03
CA ILE A 102 -2.11 7.83 2.93
C ILE A 102 -2.09 6.94 1.69
N VAL A 103 -1.76 5.66 1.84
CA VAL A 103 -1.75 4.69 0.74
C VAL A 103 -3.14 4.59 0.11
N CYS A 104 -4.21 4.42 0.92
CA CYS A 104 -5.59 4.40 0.44
C CYS A 104 -5.97 5.69 -0.32
N CYS A 105 -5.74 6.85 0.29
CA CYS A 105 -6.01 8.16 -0.29
C CYS A 105 -5.30 8.36 -1.63
N SER A 106 -4.01 8.02 -1.71
CA SER A 106 -3.23 8.12 -2.94
C SER A 106 -3.81 7.23 -4.04
N GLY A 107 -4.23 6.01 -3.70
CA GLY A 107 -4.90 5.09 -4.61
C GLY A 107 -6.22 5.65 -5.13
N VAL A 108 -7.06 6.19 -4.25
CA VAL A 108 -8.35 6.81 -4.62
C VAL A 108 -8.15 8.04 -5.51
N VAL A 109 -7.22 8.93 -5.17
CA VAL A 109 -6.88 10.12 -5.96
C VAL A 109 -6.43 9.69 -7.37
N LEU A 110 -5.49 8.75 -7.47
CA LEU A 110 -5.01 8.28 -8.77
C LEU A 110 -6.11 7.54 -9.57
N PHE A 111 -6.96 6.75 -8.90
CA PHE A 111 -8.10 6.09 -9.53
C PHE A 111 -9.07 7.11 -10.13
N LEU A 112 -9.39 8.15 -9.37
CA LEU A 112 -10.20 9.26 -9.85
C LEU A 112 -9.50 10.01 -10.98
N LEU A 113 -8.18 10.24 -10.95
CA LEU A 113 -7.43 10.93 -12.01
C LEU A 113 -7.16 10.10 -13.27
N LEU A 114 -7.24 8.76 -13.21
CA LEU A 114 -6.99 7.86 -14.35
C LEU A 114 -8.21 7.14 -14.97
N GLY A 115 -9.38 7.15 -14.32
CA GLY A 115 -10.68 6.76 -14.94
C GLY A 115 -11.06 7.47 -16.26
N ASN A 116 -12.26 7.20 -16.78
CA ASN A 116 -12.73 7.69 -18.10
C ASN A 116 -13.91 8.69 -18.04
N THR A 117 -14.20 9.28 -16.87
CA THR A 117 -15.31 10.25 -16.71
C THR A 117 -14.85 11.69 -16.99
N ASN A 118 -15.79 12.65 -16.93
CA ASN A 118 -15.53 14.08 -17.18
C ASN A 118 -14.36 14.61 -16.32
N ILE A 119 -13.34 15.15 -16.99
CA ILE A 119 -12.07 15.59 -16.38
C ILE A 119 -12.26 16.64 -15.28
N HIS A 120 -13.22 17.55 -15.42
CA HIS A 120 -13.47 18.60 -14.42
C HIS A 120 -14.03 18.02 -13.11
N ARG A 121 -14.99 17.09 -13.21
CA ARG A 121 -15.59 16.42 -12.02
C ARG A 121 -14.55 15.61 -11.25
N ARG A 122 -13.62 14.99 -11.96
CA ARG A 122 -12.59 14.12 -11.38
C ARG A 122 -11.49 14.91 -10.69
N LYS A 123 -11.03 16.01 -11.27
CA LYS A 123 -10.11 16.93 -10.60
C LYS A 123 -10.72 17.46 -9.30
N LYS A 124 -11.98 17.92 -9.33
CA LYS A 124 -12.70 18.37 -8.11
C LYS A 124 -12.77 17.28 -7.04
N ALA A 125 -13.20 16.06 -7.41
CA ALA A 125 -13.26 14.95 -6.47
C ALA A 125 -11.87 14.55 -5.92
N SER A 126 -10.83 14.61 -6.75
CA SER A 126 -9.45 14.32 -6.34
C SER A 126 -8.91 15.38 -5.37
N TYR A 127 -9.18 16.67 -5.65
CA TYR A 127 -8.84 17.75 -4.72
C TYR A 127 -9.56 17.57 -3.39
N LEU A 128 -10.85 17.23 -3.40
CA LEU A 128 -11.61 16.98 -2.17
C LEU A 128 -10.99 15.85 -1.34
N VAL A 129 -10.73 14.69 -1.96
CA VAL A 129 -10.09 13.56 -1.27
C VAL A 129 -8.72 13.98 -0.73
N PHE A 130 -7.89 14.63 -1.54
CA PHE A 130 -6.57 15.10 -1.12
C PHE A 130 -6.65 16.06 0.08
N THR A 131 -7.58 17.03 0.04
CA THR A 131 -7.78 17.96 1.16
C THR A 131 -8.26 17.26 2.43
N LEU A 132 -9.15 16.27 2.32
CA LEU A 132 -9.61 15.49 3.47
C LEU A 132 -8.47 14.64 4.06
N CYS A 133 -7.61 14.08 3.21
CA CYS A 133 -6.47 13.30 3.66
C CYS A 133 -5.43 14.18 4.38
N ILE A 134 -5.14 15.37 3.85
CA ILE A 134 -4.30 16.36 4.55
C ILE A 134 -4.93 16.76 5.88
N ALA A 135 -6.23 17.07 5.90
CA ALA A 135 -6.93 17.46 7.12
C ALA A 135 -6.87 16.36 8.19
N TYR A 136 -7.06 15.10 7.80
CA TYR A 136 -6.92 13.96 8.72
C TYR A 136 -5.49 13.81 9.25
N ILE A 137 -4.46 13.94 8.40
CA ILE A 137 -3.06 13.87 8.85
C ILE A 137 -2.74 15.01 9.82
N ILE A 138 -3.21 16.22 9.55
CA ILE A 138 -3.01 17.38 10.44
C ILE A 138 -3.72 17.16 11.78
N TYR A 139 -4.97 16.69 11.76
CA TYR A 139 -5.74 16.38 12.95
C TYR A 139 -5.05 15.30 13.80
N ASP A 140 -4.70 14.17 13.20
CA ASP A 140 -4.16 13.01 13.91
C ASP A 140 -2.71 13.22 14.38
N SER A 141 -1.92 14.04 13.68
CA SER A 141 -0.53 14.32 14.05
C SER A 141 -0.35 15.17 15.30
N GLY A 142 -1.43 15.73 15.86
CA GLY A 142 -1.32 16.77 16.88
C GLY A 142 -0.50 17.96 16.39
N LEU A 143 -0.34 18.13 15.06
CA LEU A 143 0.42 19.25 14.49
C LEU A 143 -0.18 20.57 14.94
N LEU A 144 -1.51 20.64 15.00
CA LEU A 144 -2.23 21.79 15.54
C LEU A 144 -1.84 22.06 17.00
N ASP A 145 -1.83 21.03 17.85
CA ASP A 145 -1.40 21.16 19.25
C ASP A 145 0.07 21.57 19.35
N SER A 146 0.94 21.02 18.50
CA SER A 146 2.37 21.33 18.47
C SER A 146 2.66 22.75 17.95
N ILE A 147 1.85 23.26 17.02
CA ILE A 147 1.94 24.63 16.50
C ILE A 147 1.41 25.60 17.55
N LEU A 148 0.30 25.28 18.21
CA LEU A 148 -0.26 26.06 19.32
C LEU A 148 0.70 26.11 20.52
N LEU A 149 1.32 24.98 20.88
CA LEU A 149 2.39 24.90 21.90
C LEU A 149 3.65 25.68 21.51
N ARG A 150 4.01 25.71 20.22
CA ARG A 150 5.12 26.54 19.72
C ARG A 150 4.78 28.04 19.70
N MET A 151 3.50 28.41 19.66
CA MET A 151 3.05 29.79 19.79
C MET A 151 2.92 30.24 21.26
N SER A 152 2.88 29.33 22.23
CA SER A 152 2.68 29.66 23.65
C SER A 152 3.95 29.73 24.53
N ASN A 153 5.16 29.57 23.97
CA ASN A 153 6.45 29.55 24.67
C ASN A 153 6.58 28.46 25.77
N VAL A 154 7.64 27.63 25.64
CA VAL A 154 8.08 26.57 26.59
C VAL A 154 7.12 25.36 26.60
N SER A 155 7.46 24.13 26.23
CA SER A 155 8.67 23.33 26.49
C SER A 155 8.82 22.30 25.36
N PHE A 156 10.02 22.19 24.81
CA PHE A 156 10.41 21.03 24.02
C PHE A 156 10.50 19.79 24.94
N VAL A 157 10.18 18.63 24.37
CA VAL A 157 10.26 17.29 24.95
C VAL A 157 9.07 16.92 25.84
N ASN A 158 8.02 16.35 25.24
CA ASN A 158 7.13 15.44 25.95
C ASN A 158 6.67 14.28 25.04
N GLY A 159 7.30 13.12 25.24
CA GLY A 159 6.61 11.86 25.52
C GLY A 159 5.99 11.02 24.40
N ASN A 160 5.50 11.58 23.28
CA ASN A 160 4.57 10.82 22.42
C ASN A 160 5.17 10.08 21.21
N ASP A 161 6.45 10.26 20.87
CA ASP A 161 7.01 9.76 19.60
C ASP A 161 7.97 8.56 19.72
N ARG A 162 7.76 7.67 20.70
CA ARG A 162 8.57 6.44 20.82
C ARG A 162 8.59 5.63 19.51
N SER A 163 7.45 5.53 18.81
CA SER A 163 7.33 4.85 17.51
C SER A 163 8.08 5.54 16.37
N VAL A 164 8.12 6.87 16.33
CA VAL A 164 8.78 7.62 15.24
C VAL A 164 10.28 7.64 15.47
N ASN A 165 10.71 7.86 16.70
CA ASN A 165 12.12 7.84 17.10
C ASN A 165 12.75 6.46 16.88
N SER A 166 12.03 5.36 17.20
CA SER A 166 12.51 4.00 16.90
C SER A 166 12.69 3.76 15.41
N ARG A 167 11.77 4.21 14.55
CA ARG A 167 11.89 4.06 13.08
C ARG A 167 13.04 4.87 12.51
N MET A 168 13.24 6.10 12.99
CA MET A 168 14.39 6.91 12.56
C MET A 168 15.72 6.26 12.94
N LEU A 169 15.82 5.69 14.15
CA LEU A 169 17.01 4.93 14.54
C LEU A 169 17.22 3.70 13.64
N MET A 170 16.16 2.91 13.39
CA MET A 170 16.22 1.76 12.49
C MET A 170 16.73 2.16 11.10
N ILE A 171 16.20 3.23 10.53
CA ILE A 171 16.66 3.77 9.25
C ILE A 171 18.15 4.13 9.31
N ASN A 172 18.60 4.79 10.37
CA ASN A 172 20.00 5.17 10.54
C ASN A 172 20.94 3.94 10.66
N VAL A 173 20.50 2.90 11.38
CA VAL A 173 21.23 1.63 11.47
C VAL A 173 21.29 0.96 10.09
N GLY A 174 20.19 0.92 9.35
CA GLY A 174 20.20 0.38 7.99
C GLY A 174 21.14 1.14 7.05
N TYR A 175 21.17 2.48 7.16
CA TYR A 175 22.14 3.29 6.42
C TYR A 175 23.58 3.00 6.78
N SER A 176 23.91 2.78 8.06
CA SER A 176 25.28 2.47 8.48
C SER A 176 25.72 1.10 7.96
N ILE A 177 24.82 0.11 7.96
CA ILE A 177 25.06 -1.21 7.35
C ILE A 177 25.34 -1.07 5.85
N PHE A 178 24.49 -0.34 5.14
CA PHE A 178 24.65 -0.08 3.71
C PHE A 178 25.97 0.65 3.41
N ALA A 179 26.31 1.68 4.18
CA ALA A 179 27.54 2.44 4.00
C ALA A 179 28.81 1.56 4.14
N ASN A 180 28.77 0.55 5.01
CA ASN A 180 29.85 -0.40 5.19
C ASN A 180 29.92 -1.47 4.08
N ASN A 181 28.79 -1.86 3.50
CA ASN A 181 28.70 -2.90 2.47
C ASN A 181 27.81 -2.47 1.28
N PRO A 182 28.20 -1.45 0.50
CA PRO A 182 27.28 -0.77 -0.42
C PRO A 182 26.86 -1.61 -1.64
N LEU A 183 27.67 -2.57 -2.09
CA LEU A 183 27.35 -3.35 -3.29
C LEU A 183 26.49 -4.57 -2.98
N TRP A 184 26.84 -5.32 -1.94
CA TRP A 184 26.27 -6.64 -1.64
C TRP A 184 25.42 -6.68 -0.36
N GLY A 185 25.45 -5.62 0.46
CA GLY A 185 24.81 -5.60 1.77
C GLY A 185 25.43 -6.60 2.75
N CYS A 186 24.74 -6.86 3.86
CA CYS A 186 25.16 -7.81 4.89
C CYS A 186 24.53 -9.21 4.75
N GLY A 187 23.74 -9.46 3.69
CA GLY A 187 22.97 -10.69 3.46
C GLY A 187 21.50 -10.56 3.87
N ILE A 188 20.61 -11.26 3.16
CA ILE A 188 19.16 -11.25 3.42
C ILE A 188 18.85 -11.62 4.87
N ASN A 189 18.02 -10.80 5.53
CA ASN A 189 17.62 -10.96 6.93
C ASN A 189 18.79 -10.92 7.92
N ASN A 190 19.91 -10.29 7.58
CA ASN A 190 21.03 -10.13 8.52
C ASN A 190 21.00 -8.78 9.26
N ALA A 191 20.38 -7.74 8.70
CA ALA A 191 20.25 -6.45 9.39
C ALA A 191 19.50 -6.57 10.73
N GLN A 192 18.56 -7.52 10.87
CA GLN A 192 17.82 -7.75 12.11
C GLN A 192 18.71 -8.16 13.30
N PHE A 193 19.85 -8.81 13.06
CA PHE A 193 20.78 -9.22 14.14
C PHE A 193 21.59 -8.03 14.65
N ILE A 194 21.91 -7.08 13.76
CA ILE A 194 22.54 -5.82 14.15
C ILE A 194 21.53 -4.98 14.93
N LEU A 195 20.26 -4.99 14.51
CA LEU A 195 19.19 -4.28 15.19
C LEU A 195 18.85 -4.87 16.57
N GLU A 196 19.04 -6.18 16.75
CA GLU A 196 18.88 -6.86 18.05
C GLU A 196 19.76 -6.26 19.14
N TYR A 197 20.95 -5.76 18.79
CA TYR A 197 21.86 -5.08 19.72
C TYR A 197 21.31 -3.73 20.22
N TYR A 198 20.49 -3.05 19.42
CA TYR A 198 19.98 -1.70 19.73
C TYR A 198 18.54 -1.70 20.27
N PHE A 199 17.72 -2.67 19.89
CA PHE A 199 16.30 -2.72 20.23
C PHE A 199 15.82 -4.14 20.50
N ALA A 200 15.62 -4.90 19.43
CA ALA A 200 15.05 -6.23 19.40
C ALA A 200 15.27 -6.79 18.00
N ARG A 201 15.22 -8.11 17.88
CA ARG A 201 15.30 -8.77 16.59
C ARG A 201 14.03 -8.48 15.77
N THR A 202 14.11 -7.50 14.87
CA THR A 202 13.03 -7.08 13.98
C THR A 202 13.60 -6.52 12.67
N TYR A 203 12.73 -6.26 11.71
CA TYR A 203 13.07 -5.60 10.44
C TYR A 203 13.13 -4.07 10.61
N LEU A 204 13.75 -3.38 9.65
CA LEU A 204 14.04 -1.94 9.68
C LEU A 204 12.80 -1.05 9.41
N HIS A 205 11.63 -1.67 9.28
CA HIS A 205 10.33 -1.02 9.02
C HIS A 205 10.31 -0.09 7.79
N ASN A 206 11.22 -0.29 6.84
CA ASN A 206 11.30 0.43 5.58
C ASN A 206 11.93 -0.49 4.52
N ASN A 207 11.19 -0.83 3.47
CA ASN A 207 11.63 -1.78 2.45
C ASN A 207 12.87 -1.30 1.69
N TYR A 208 12.96 0.01 1.41
CA TYR A 208 14.10 0.58 0.68
C TYR A 208 15.39 0.40 1.47
N ILE A 209 15.36 0.75 2.75
CA ILE A 209 16.53 0.66 3.63
C ILE A 209 16.86 -0.79 3.94
N GLU A 210 15.86 -1.65 4.12
CA GLU A 210 16.07 -3.09 4.31
C GLU A 210 16.82 -3.70 3.12
N LEU A 211 16.36 -3.45 1.90
CA LEU A 211 17.01 -3.97 0.70
C LEU A 211 18.43 -3.43 0.52
N LEU A 212 18.66 -2.14 0.82
CA LEU A 212 20.00 -1.56 0.76
C LEU A 212 20.93 -2.18 1.82
N ALA A 213 20.46 -2.36 3.05
CA ALA A 213 21.25 -2.94 4.13
C ALA A 213 21.56 -4.42 3.87
N ASP A 214 20.56 -5.21 3.50
CA ASP A 214 20.67 -6.66 3.33
C ASP A 214 21.31 -7.08 2.01
N LEU A 215 21.00 -6.40 0.90
CA LEU A 215 21.38 -6.81 -0.44
C LEU A 215 22.25 -5.79 -1.20
N GLY A 216 22.50 -4.63 -0.61
CA GLY A 216 23.24 -3.56 -1.24
C GLY A 216 22.54 -2.99 -2.48
N LEU A 217 23.30 -2.18 -3.23
CA LEU A 217 22.81 -1.51 -4.42
C LEU A 217 22.37 -2.51 -5.51
N ILE A 218 23.05 -3.65 -5.63
CA ILE A 218 22.76 -4.64 -6.68
C ILE A 218 21.37 -5.24 -6.47
N GLY A 219 21.08 -5.78 -5.28
CA GLY A 219 19.76 -6.37 -5.03
C GLY A 219 18.65 -5.35 -4.96
N PHE A 220 18.92 -4.15 -4.43
CA PHE A 220 17.98 -3.02 -4.48
C PHE A 220 17.58 -2.70 -5.93
N CYS A 221 18.56 -2.54 -6.83
CA CYS A 221 18.30 -2.27 -8.23
C CYS A 221 17.53 -3.42 -8.90
N LEU A 222 17.95 -4.67 -8.70
CA LEU A 222 17.25 -5.82 -9.29
C LEU A 222 15.78 -5.90 -8.85
N TYR A 223 15.49 -5.65 -7.58
CA TYR A 223 14.11 -5.64 -7.06
C TYR A 223 13.28 -4.52 -7.69
N TYR A 224 13.76 -3.28 -7.68
CA TYR A 224 13.01 -2.13 -8.20
C TYR A 224 12.97 -2.05 -9.74
N LEU A 225 13.87 -2.73 -10.45
CA LEU A 225 13.80 -2.87 -11.91
C LEU A 225 12.55 -3.63 -12.35
N VAL A 226 12.03 -4.56 -11.54
CA VAL A 226 10.76 -5.26 -11.84
C VAL A 226 9.59 -4.27 -11.82
N TYR A 227 9.50 -3.41 -10.80
CA TYR A 227 8.50 -2.33 -10.74
C TYR A 227 8.61 -1.42 -11.97
N LEU A 228 9.83 -1.02 -12.34
CA LEU A 228 10.05 -0.13 -13.49
C LEU A 228 9.63 -0.80 -14.81
N TYR A 229 10.02 -2.05 -15.02
CA TYR A 229 9.64 -2.84 -16.19
C TYR A 229 8.12 -2.94 -16.33
N ASP A 230 7.43 -3.32 -15.25
CA ASP A 230 5.97 -3.46 -15.22
C ASP A 230 5.26 -2.13 -15.49
N ILE A 231 5.68 -1.04 -14.85
CA ILE A 231 5.10 0.29 -15.06
C ILE A 231 5.27 0.73 -16.52
N ILE A 232 6.47 0.59 -17.08
CA ILE A 232 6.74 0.96 -18.48
C ILE A 232 5.90 0.10 -19.43
N GLY A 233 5.82 -1.21 -19.18
CA GLY A 233 5.00 -2.15 -19.94
C GLY A 233 3.53 -1.74 -19.93
N LEU A 234 2.96 -1.46 -18.75
CA LEU A 234 1.57 -1.05 -18.59
C LEU A 234 1.27 0.31 -19.24
N ILE A 235 2.20 1.27 -19.17
CA ILE A 235 2.05 2.57 -19.85
C ILE A 235 2.01 2.37 -21.37
N LYS A 236 2.90 1.54 -21.92
CA LYS A 236 2.90 1.20 -23.35
C LYS A 236 1.60 0.50 -23.75
N TYR A 237 1.15 -0.49 -22.96
CA TYR A 237 -0.10 -1.20 -23.20
C TYR A 237 -1.31 -0.26 -23.20
N ARG A 238 -1.36 0.66 -22.22
CA ARG A 238 -2.41 1.69 -22.12
C ARG A 238 -2.48 2.59 -23.35
N ARG A 239 -1.33 2.99 -23.92
CA ARG A 239 -1.26 3.84 -25.12
C ARG A 239 -1.84 3.15 -26.37
N LEU A 240 -1.83 1.82 -26.41
CA LEU A 240 -2.45 1.03 -27.48
C LEU A 240 -3.99 1.01 -27.39
N LYS A 241 -4.59 1.68 -26.39
CA LYS A 241 -6.05 1.81 -26.13
C LYS A 241 -6.80 0.49 -25.89
N VAL A 242 -6.10 -0.63 -25.84
CA VAL A 242 -6.64 -1.94 -25.45
C VAL A 242 -6.71 -1.98 -23.92
N TYR A 243 -7.91 -1.98 -23.33
CA TYR A 243 -8.18 -2.06 -21.88
C TYR A 243 -7.50 -1.01 -20.97
N ASN A 244 -7.59 0.27 -21.35
CA ASN A 244 -7.02 1.43 -20.63
C ASN A 244 -7.28 1.41 -19.11
N GLU A 245 -8.48 1.01 -18.68
CA GLU A 245 -8.84 1.01 -17.26
C GLU A 245 -8.15 -0.09 -16.45
N LEU A 246 -7.92 -1.27 -17.03
CA LEU A 246 -7.25 -2.38 -16.34
C LEU A 246 -5.76 -2.09 -16.14
N SER A 247 -5.09 -1.56 -17.17
CA SER A 247 -3.70 -1.12 -17.00
C SER A 247 -3.58 0.02 -16.00
N SER A 248 -4.56 0.93 -15.96
CA SER A 248 -4.57 2.02 -14.99
C SER A 248 -4.66 1.51 -13.56
N ILE A 249 -5.56 0.56 -13.26
CA ILE A 249 -5.68 0.01 -11.90
C ILE A 249 -4.40 -0.71 -11.45
N LEU A 250 -3.77 -1.47 -12.34
CA LEU A 250 -2.51 -2.18 -12.04
C LEU A 250 -1.35 -1.20 -11.79
N ILE A 251 -1.25 -0.12 -12.58
CA ILE A 251 -0.26 0.96 -12.31
C ILE A 251 -0.51 1.59 -10.94
N ILE A 252 -1.77 1.87 -10.60
CA ILE A 252 -2.10 2.46 -9.29
C ILE A 252 -1.71 1.52 -8.15
N LEU A 253 -1.98 0.22 -8.29
CA LEU A 253 -1.57 -0.78 -7.29
C LEU A 253 -0.05 -0.81 -7.09
N LEU A 254 0.75 -0.75 -8.18
CA LEU A 254 2.20 -0.65 -8.08
C LEU A 254 2.65 0.63 -7.36
N ILE A 255 2.04 1.78 -7.68
CA ILE A 255 2.35 3.04 -7.00
C ILE A 255 2.00 2.96 -5.51
N MET A 256 0.86 2.35 -5.16
CA MET A 256 0.49 2.13 -3.76
C MET A 256 1.50 1.24 -3.03
N LEU A 257 2.03 0.20 -3.67
CA LEU A 257 3.10 -0.63 -3.11
C LEU A 257 4.40 0.18 -2.89
N LEU A 258 4.80 1.01 -3.85
CA LEU A 258 5.98 1.89 -3.69
C LEU A 258 5.81 2.89 -2.54
N ILE A 259 4.60 3.43 -2.33
CA ILE A 259 4.33 4.30 -1.18
C ILE A 259 4.35 3.48 0.13
N ALA A 260 3.80 2.26 0.11
CA ALA A 260 3.79 1.37 1.25
C ALA A 260 5.19 0.93 1.71
N ASP A 261 6.13 0.77 0.76
CA ASP A 261 7.54 0.40 1.01
C ASP A 261 8.27 1.37 1.96
N ILE A 262 7.76 2.61 2.13
CA ILE A 262 8.29 3.57 3.12
C ILE A 262 8.04 3.09 4.56
N SER A 263 7.01 2.27 4.77
CA SER A 263 6.40 2.01 6.08
C SER A 263 6.41 0.55 6.52
N VAL A 264 6.55 -0.36 5.57
CA VAL A 264 6.51 -1.81 5.75
C VAL A 264 7.54 -2.43 4.81
N VAL A 265 8.14 -3.54 5.24
CA VAL A 265 9.04 -4.35 4.41
C VAL A 265 8.21 -5.39 3.67
N PHE A 266 8.07 -5.22 2.36
CA PHE A 266 7.20 -6.04 1.52
C PHE A 266 7.94 -6.90 0.49
N TYR A 267 9.27 -6.84 0.41
CA TYR A 267 10.01 -7.60 -0.60
C TYR A 267 9.76 -9.12 -0.51
N TYR A 268 9.45 -9.67 0.66
CA TYR A 268 9.10 -11.09 0.83
C TYR A 268 7.58 -11.36 0.82
N ASN A 269 6.76 -10.35 0.60
CA ASN A 269 5.31 -10.46 0.74
C ASN A 269 4.65 -11.01 -0.53
N LYS A 270 3.81 -12.04 -0.35
CA LYS A 270 3.11 -12.73 -1.46
C LYS A 270 2.24 -11.81 -2.30
N ILE A 271 1.64 -10.76 -1.73
CA ILE A 271 0.75 -9.86 -2.49
C ILE A 271 1.47 -9.13 -3.62
N VAL A 272 2.74 -8.76 -3.40
CA VAL A 272 3.60 -8.10 -4.40
C VAL A 272 3.79 -9.02 -5.61
N TYR A 273 4.13 -10.27 -5.36
CA TYR A 273 4.34 -11.27 -6.41
C TYR A 273 3.07 -11.65 -7.16
N VAL A 274 1.92 -11.68 -6.47
CA VAL A 274 0.62 -11.87 -7.13
C VAL A 274 0.36 -10.70 -8.10
N ILE A 275 0.64 -9.47 -7.70
CA ILE A 275 0.48 -8.28 -8.55
C ILE A 275 1.44 -8.34 -9.75
N PHE A 276 2.73 -8.62 -9.53
CA PHE A 276 3.69 -8.81 -10.64
C PHE A 276 3.27 -9.93 -11.60
N GLY A 277 2.82 -11.07 -11.08
CA GLY A 277 2.30 -12.17 -11.88
C GLY A 277 1.11 -11.75 -12.74
N THR A 278 0.15 -11.00 -12.16
CA THR A 278 -1.02 -10.51 -12.91
C THR A 278 -0.63 -9.55 -14.03
N ILE A 279 0.40 -8.71 -13.81
CA ILE A 279 0.89 -7.77 -14.82
C ILE A 279 1.64 -8.52 -15.93
N SER A 280 2.48 -9.49 -15.56
CA SER A 280 3.23 -10.30 -16.52
C SER A 280 2.28 -11.07 -17.47
N ILE A 281 1.19 -11.64 -16.95
CA ILE A 281 0.12 -12.27 -17.76
C ILE A 281 -0.44 -11.27 -18.79
N LEU A 282 -0.71 -10.03 -18.36
CA LEU A 282 -1.23 -8.98 -19.24
C LEU A 282 -0.22 -8.53 -20.30
N LEU A 283 1.07 -8.42 -19.94
CA LEU A 283 2.11 -7.88 -20.83
C LEU A 283 2.60 -8.89 -21.86
N THR A 284 2.79 -10.16 -21.48
CA THR A 284 3.36 -11.20 -22.37
C THR A 284 2.52 -11.39 -23.63
N LYS A 285 1.19 -11.31 -23.51
CA LYS A 285 0.27 -11.55 -24.62
C LYS A 285 0.13 -10.37 -25.59
N ASN A 286 0.53 -9.16 -25.18
CA ASN A 286 0.63 -8.04 -26.11
C ASN A 286 1.75 -8.26 -27.14
N ASN A 287 2.83 -8.93 -26.73
CA ASN A 287 3.95 -9.23 -27.64
C ASN A 287 3.55 -10.29 -28.68
N GLU A 288 2.78 -11.31 -28.30
CA GLU A 288 2.24 -12.32 -29.24
C GLU A 288 1.33 -11.70 -30.32
N ILE A 289 0.49 -10.74 -29.95
CA ILE A 289 -0.40 -10.03 -30.89
C ILE A 289 0.37 -9.10 -31.83
N ARG A 290 1.50 -8.53 -31.39
CA ARG A 290 2.39 -7.76 -32.27
C ARG A 290 3.11 -8.67 -33.26
N ILE A 291 3.56 -9.85 -32.82
CA ILE A 291 4.31 -10.80 -33.67
C ILE A 291 3.40 -11.43 -34.72
N SER A 292 2.14 -11.74 -34.43
CA SER A 292 1.20 -12.33 -35.40
C SER A 292 0.64 -11.35 -36.45
N LYS A 293 1.00 -10.05 -36.36
CA LYS A 293 0.66 -9.02 -37.35
C LYS A 293 1.78 -8.72 -38.34
N TYR A 294 2.93 -9.38 -38.21
CA TYR A 294 4.03 -9.40 -39.17
C TYR A 294 4.13 -10.79 -39.79
#